data_AF-L8JJU8-F1
#
_entry.id   AF-L8JJU8-F1
#
_cell.length_a   1.000
_cell.length_b   1.000
_cell.length_c   1.000
_cell.angle_alpha   90.00
_cell.angle_beta   90.00
_cell.angle_gamma   90.00
#
_symmetry.space_group_name_H-M   'P 1'
#
loop_
_entity.id
_entity.type
_entity.pdbx_description
1 polymer ?
#
loop_
_entity_poly.entity_id
_entity_poly.type
_entity_poly.pdbx_seq_one_letter_code
_entity_poly.pdbx_strand_id
1 'polypeptide(L)'
;MREEVIYTDGHGVKITRDKFYTEKKEYNLDGITHVDLSRVPASKAPGVILFVLGFLAILAGSLEIFDRLTYEAAEAIYVIDTNMVAIGLGVALILGGIIWMIAARDKYAVEIGTAEGEKQPIVSKSREYAALVVASLKKAYYRYTDKGRYSGRERVTSREQVVIS
;
A
#
# COMPACT_ATOMS: atom_id res chain seq x y z
N MET A 1 -21.15 7.38 -29.58
CA MET A 1 -19.99 6.52 -29.93
C MET A 1 -19.73 5.59 -28.76
N ARG A 2 -19.54 4.28 -28.97
CA ARG A 2 -19.21 3.34 -27.88
C ARG A 2 -17.73 3.49 -27.54
N GLU A 3 -17.41 3.72 -26.27
CA GLU A 3 -16.03 3.67 -25.79
C GLU A 3 -15.48 2.25 -25.97
N GLU A 4 -14.33 2.11 -26.62
CA GLU A 4 -13.65 0.82 -26.69
C GLU A 4 -12.99 0.54 -25.33
N VAL A 5 -13.48 -0.50 -24.66
CA VAL A 5 -12.95 -0.98 -23.38
C VAL A 5 -11.77 -1.91 -23.68
N ILE A 6 -10.58 -1.54 -23.22
CA ILE A 6 -9.36 -2.33 -23.37
C ILE A 6 -9.26 -3.34 -22.22
N TYR A 7 -9.66 -2.94 -21.02
CA TYR A 7 -9.64 -3.77 -19.83
C TYR A 7 -10.74 -3.33 -18.87
N THR A 8 -11.35 -4.30 -18.19
CA THR A 8 -12.25 -4.07 -17.07
C THR A 8 -12.11 -5.22 -16.10
N ASP A 9 -12.07 -4.93 -14.81
CA ASP A 9 -12.05 -5.95 -13.76
C ASP A 9 -13.44 -6.25 -13.18
N GLY A 10 -14.48 -5.54 -13.63
CA GLY A 10 -15.85 -5.68 -13.11
C GLY A 10 -16.05 -5.16 -11.68
N HIS A 11 -15.00 -4.62 -11.04
CA HIS A 11 -14.96 -4.20 -9.64
C HIS A 11 -14.51 -2.74 -9.48
N GLY A 12 -14.69 -1.93 -10.53
CA GLY A 12 -14.45 -0.49 -10.49
C GLY A 12 -13.17 -0.03 -11.19
N VAL A 13 -12.40 -0.92 -11.81
CA VAL A 13 -11.27 -0.55 -12.68
C VAL A 13 -11.65 -0.78 -14.14
N LYS A 14 -11.66 0.30 -14.92
CA LYS A 14 -11.93 0.25 -16.36
C LYS A 14 -10.89 1.09 -17.09
N ILE A 15 -10.31 0.52 -18.14
CA ILE A 15 -9.32 1.19 -18.99
C ILE A 15 -9.91 1.26 -20.40
N THR A 16 -10.06 2.47 -20.93
CA THR A 16 -10.47 2.74 -22.31
C THR A 16 -9.27 3.24 -23.13
N ARG A 17 -9.54 3.68 -24.36
CA ARG A 17 -8.52 4.25 -25.26
C ARG A 17 -7.90 5.55 -24.76
N ASP A 18 -8.66 6.32 -23.99
CA ASP A 18 -8.37 7.71 -23.62
C ASP A 18 -8.43 7.95 -22.12
N LYS A 19 -9.05 7.04 -21.35
CA LYS A 19 -9.34 7.23 -19.94
C LYS A 19 -9.05 5.99 -19.11
N PHE A 20 -8.68 6.24 -17.88
CA PHE A 20 -8.48 5.27 -16.83
C PHE A 20 -9.43 5.59 -15.68
N TYR A 21 -10.37 4.68 -15.44
CA TYR A 21 -11.38 4.79 -14.41
C TYR A 21 -11.02 3.91 -13.22
N THR A 22 -11.14 4.49 -12.03
CA THR A 22 -11.13 3.80 -10.75
C THR A 22 -12.47 4.00 -10.06
N GLU A 23 -12.71 3.27 -8.97
CA GLU A 23 -13.94 3.39 -8.18
C GLU A 23 -14.23 4.84 -7.74
N LYS A 24 -13.17 5.64 -7.52
CA LYS A 24 -13.29 6.98 -6.92
C LYS A 24 -12.99 8.12 -7.89
N LYS A 25 -12.20 7.88 -8.94
CA LYS A 25 -11.67 8.93 -9.81
C LYS A 25 -11.51 8.46 -11.25
N GLU A 26 -11.63 9.41 -12.15
CA GLU A 26 -11.32 9.26 -13.57
C GLU A 26 -10.04 10.02 -13.89
N TYR A 27 -9.17 9.40 -14.69
CA TYR A 27 -7.92 9.99 -15.15
C TYR A 27 -7.88 9.95 -16.67
N ASN A 28 -7.63 11.09 -17.30
CA ASN A 28 -7.33 11.15 -18.73
C ASN A 28 -5.92 10.59 -18.97
N LEU A 29 -5.76 9.71 -19.96
CA LEU A 29 -4.46 9.15 -20.34
C LEU A 29 -3.48 10.22 -20.81
N ASP A 30 -3.97 11.34 -21.36
CA ASP A 30 -3.18 12.52 -21.72
C ASP A 30 -2.53 13.21 -20.50
N GLY A 31 -3.19 13.15 -19.35
CA GLY A 31 -2.68 13.71 -18.10
C GLY A 31 -1.70 12.80 -17.37
N ILE A 32 -1.50 11.57 -17.84
CA ILE A 32 -0.61 10.59 -17.23
C ILE A 32 0.78 10.71 -17.88
N THR A 33 1.79 10.95 -17.06
CA THR A 33 3.19 11.11 -17.49
C THR A 33 3.98 9.81 -17.41
N HIS A 34 3.69 8.99 -16.41
CA HIS A 34 4.28 7.67 -16.23
C HIS A 34 3.33 6.75 -15.46
N VAL A 35 3.56 5.45 -15.58
CA VAL A 35 2.79 4.41 -14.88
C VAL A 35 3.80 3.43 -14.31
N ASP A 36 3.71 3.11 -13.03
CA ASP A 36 4.57 2.10 -12.43
C ASP A 36 3.89 1.25 -11.34
N LEU A 37 4.58 0.19 -10.93
CA LEU A 37 4.16 -0.66 -9.83
C LEU A 37 4.94 -0.30 -8.57
N SER A 38 4.24 0.22 -7.56
CA SER A 38 4.82 0.64 -6.29
C SER A 38 4.54 -0.38 -5.20
N ARG A 39 5.48 -0.57 -4.27
CA ARG A 39 5.27 -1.41 -3.07
C ARG A 39 5.02 -0.49 -1.87
N VAL A 40 3.84 -0.60 -1.28
CA VAL A 40 3.48 0.13 -0.06
C VAL A 40 3.83 -0.76 1.14
N PRO A 41 4.88 -0.41 1.91
CA PRO A 41 5.32 -1.23 3.04
C PRO A 41 4.21 -1.30 4.09
N ALA A 42 4.03 -2.49 4.67
CA ALA A 42 3.08 -2.65 5.77
C ALA A 42 3.54 -1.84 6.99
N SER A 43 2.62 -1.11 7.61
CA SER A 43 2.93 -0.41 8.85
C SER A 43 3.19 -1.41 9.98
N LYS A 44 4.44 -1.52 10.42
CA LYS A 44 4.83 -2.31 11.60
C LYS A 44 4.51 -1.61 12.92
N ALA A 45 4.07 -0.35 12.87
CA ALA A 45 3.84 0.51 14.02
C ALA A 45 2.95 -0.13 15.11
N PRO A 46 1.79 -0.76 14.82
CA PRO A 46 0.99 -1.38 15.87
C PRO A 46 1.72 -2.49 16.62
N GLY A 47 2.51 -3.30 15.91
CA GLY A 47 3.30 -4.37 16.52
C GLY A 47 4.46 -3.84 17.37
N VAL A 48 5.10 -2.75 16.95
CA VAL A 48 6.14 -2.06 17.74
C VAL A 48 5.56 -1.46 19.02
N ILE A 49 4.38 -0.84 18.95
CA ILE A 49 3.70 -0.26 20.12
C ILE A 49 3.36 -1.37 21.14
N LEU A 50 2.78 -2.48 20.68
CA LEU A 50 2.48 -3.65 21.51
C LEU A 50 3.74 -4.21 22.19
N PHE A 51 4.83 -4.31 21.45
CA PHE A 51 6.12 -4.78 21.97
C PHE A 51 6.64 -3.87 23.08
N VAL A 52 6.65 -2.54 22.85
CA VAL A 52 7.13 -1.56 23.85
C VAL A 52 6.27 -1.58 25.11
N LEU A 53 4.94 -1.64 24.97
CA LEU A 53 4.03 -1.73 26.11
C LEU A 53 4.24 -3.02 26.92
N GLY A 54 4.39 -4.16 26.23
CA GLY A 54 4.68 -5.42 26.90
C GLY A 54 6.03 -5.41 27.63
N PHE A 55 7.05 -4.81 27.02
CA PHE A 55 8.36 -4.64 27.65
C PHE A 55 8.30 -3.75 28.90
N LEU A 56 7.59 -2.63 28.85
CA LEU A 56 7.39 -1.75 30.00
C LEU A 56 6.62 -2.45 31.14
N ALA A 57 5.61 -3.27 30.81
CA ALA A 57 4.87 -4.04 31.81
C ALA A 57 5.76 -5.06 32.53
N ILE A 58 6.64 -5.76 31.80
CA ILE A 58 7.62 -6.68 32.40
C ILE A 58 8.59 -5.91 33.30
N LEU A 59 9.11 -4.77 32.84
CA LEU A 59 10.02 -3.96 33.65
C LEU A 59 9.36 -3.49 34.95
N ALA A 60 8.14 -2.96 34.88
CA ALA A 60 7.40 -2.52 36.06
C ALA A 60 7.17 -3.67 37.05
N GLY A 61 6.65 -4.81 36.59
CA GLY A 61 6.44 -5.98 37.44
C GLY A 61 7.74 -6.58 38.01
N SER A 62 8.86 -6.46 37.28
CA SER A 62 10.16 -6.95 37.76
C SER A 62 10.73 -6.05 38.86
N LEU A 63 10.59 -4.72 38.75
CA LEU A 63 11.06 -3.77 39.76
C LEU A 63 10.32 -3.95 41.10
N GLU A 64 9.01 -4.21 41.05
CA GLU A 64 8.22 -4.48 42.26
C GLU A 64 8.61 -5.80 42.96
N ILE A 65 9.08 -6.81 42.22
CA ILE A 65 9.60 -8.06 42.81
C ILE A 65 10.86 -7.79 43.63
N PHE A 66 11.74 -6.90 43.17
CA PHE A 66 12.97 -6.56 43.89
C PHE A 66 12.70 -5.84 45.22
N ASP A 67 11.66 -5.00 45.28
CA ASP A 67 11.28 -4.28 46.50
C ASP A 67 10.66 -5.22 47.56
N ARG A 68 10.03 -6.32 47.12
CA ARG A 68 9.43 -7.32 48.02
C ARG A 68 10.40 -8.38 48.52
N LEU A 69 11.58 -8.52 47.93
CA LEU A 69 12.64 -9.43 48.43
C LEU A 69 13.20 -9.00 49.81
N THR A 70 12.87 -7.79 50.27
CA THR A 70 13.23 -7.26 51.59
C THR A 70 12.21 -7.52 52.70
N TYR A 71 11.09 -8.23 52.44
CA TYR A 71 10.05 -8.53 53.44
C TYR A 71 10.02 -10.00 53.90
N GLU A 72 9.81 -10.21 55.21
CA GLU A 72 9.91 -11.48 55.95
C GLU A 72 9.10 -12.66 55.38
N ALA A 73 9.71 -13.85 55.44
CA ALA A 73 9.26 -15.12 54.89
C ALA A 73 8.04 -15.79 55.59
N ALA A 74 7.17 -15.01 56.27
CA ALA A 74 6.16 -15.57 57.17
C ALA A 74 4.78 -15.86 56.55
N GLU A 75 4.46 -15.36 55.34
CA GLU A 75 3.14 -15.56 54.73
C GLU A 75 3.23 -16.09 53.28
N ALA A 76 3.66 -17.34 53.13
CA ALA A 76 3.61 -18.06 51.86
C ALA A 76 2.29 -18.84 51.73
N ILE A 77 1.17 -18.14 51.52
CA ILE A 77 -0.11 -18.78 51.15
C ILE A 77 -0.62 -18.10 49.87
N TYR A 78 -0.51 -18.83 48.75
CA TYR A 78 -1.26 -18.70 47.48
C TYR A 78 -1.92 -17.34 47.18
N VAL A 79 -1.13 -16.28 47.08
CA VAL A 79 -1.55 -15.05 46.39
C VAL A 79 -0.90 -15.10 45.02
N ILE A 80 -1.72 -15.19 43.96
CA ILE A 80 -1.25 -14.85 42.62
C ILE A 80 -0.87 -13.38 42.71
N ASP A 81 0.42 -13.12 42.92
CA ASP A 81 0.92 -11.79 43.14
C ASP A 81 0.61 -10.94 41.90
N THR A 82 0.15 -9.71 42.10
CA THR A 82 -0.16 -8.76 41.03
C THR A 82 1.02 -8.63 40.05
N ASN A 83 2.24 -8.81 40.56
CA ASN A 83 3.49 -8.87 39.81
C ASN A 83 3.56 -10.01 38.78
N MET A 84 3.14 -11.23 39.16
CA MET A 84 3.10 -12.38 38.25
C MET A 84 2.11 -12.15 37.11
N VAL A 85 0.99 -11.49 37.40
CA VAL A 85 0.00 -11.11 36.38
C VAL A 85 0.57 -10.06 35.43
N ALA A 86 1.24 -9.03 35.95
CA ALA A 86 1.86 -7.97 35.15
C ALA A 86 2.93 -8.52 34.20
N ILE A 87 3.81 -9.41 34.69
CA ILE A 87 4.83 -10.06 33.87
C ILE A 87 4.18 -10.97 32.82
N GLY A 88 3.21 -11.80 33.22
CA GLY A 88 2.49 -12.68 32.29
C GLY A 88 1.79 -11.91 31.16
N LEU A 89 1.13 -10.80 31.49
CA LEU A 89 0.51 -9.90 30.52
C LEU A 89 1.55 -9.25 29.60
N GLY A 90 2.67 -8.80 30.17
CA GLY A 90 3.77 -8.22 29.40
C GLY A 90 4.36 -9.19 28.37
N VAL A 91 4.57 -10.45 28.77
CA VAL A 91 5.02 -11.52 27.85
C VAL A 91 3.99 -11.75 26.74
N ALA A 92 2.69 -11.82 27.08
CA ALA A 92 1.63 -12.00 26.10
C ALA A 92 1.59 -10.83 25.08
N LEU A 93 1.75 -9.60 25.53
CA LEU A 93 1.80 -8.41 24.68
C LEU A 93 3.00 -8.40 23.73
N ILE A 94 4.18 -8.80 24.22
CA ILE A 94 5.39 -8.94 23.39
C ILE A 94 5.16 -9.98 22.30
N LEU A 95 4.67 -11.17 22.66
CA LEU A 95 4.40 -12.24 21.69
C LEU A 95 3.37 -11.79 20.65
N GLY A 96 2.29 -11.14 21.09
CA GLY A 96 1.29 -10.56 20.18
C GLY A 96 1.87 -9.51 19.24
N GLY A 97 2.73 -8.62 19.74
CA GLY A 97 3.43 -7.62 18.93
C GLY A 97 4.35 -8.25 17.87
N ILE A 98 5.12 -9.28 18.25
CA ILE A 98 5.98 -10.02 17.32
C ILE A 98 5.14 -10.71 16.24
N ILE A 99 4.07 -11.41 16.61
CA ILE A 99 3.17 -12.07 15.67
C ILE A 99 2.60 -11.05 14.69
N TRP A 100 2.17 -9.88 15.16
CA TRP A 100 1.67 -8.82 14.30
C TRP A 100 2.72 -8.32 13.31
N MET A 101 3.96 -8.11 13.75
CA MET A 101 5.05 -7.65 12.88
C MET A 101 5.40 -8.67 11.78
N ILE A 102 5.29 -9.97 12.07
CA ILE A 102 5.52 -11.04 11.08
C ILE A 102 4.31 -11.18 10.13
N ALA A 103 3.09 -11.05 10.65
CA ALA A 103 1.87 -11.19 9.88
C ALA A 103 1.57 -9.98 8.97
N ALA A 104 2.14 -8.82 9.26
CA ALA A 104 1.98 -7.60 8.47
C ALA A 104 2.57 -7.79 7.05
N ARG A 105 1.69 -8.01 6.07
CA ARG A 105 2.05 -8.17 4.66
C ARG A 105 2.02 -6.85 3.91
N ASP A 106 3.01 -6.66 3.05
CA ASP A 106 3.09 -5.50 2.17
C ASP A 106 1.95 -5.47 1.16
N LYS A 107 1.63 -4.25 0.72
CA LYS A 107 0.62 -4.00 -0.30
C LYS A 107 1.31 -3.50 -1.58
N TYR A 108 0.63 -3.64 -2.70
CA TYR A 108 1.09 -3.20 -4.01
C TYR A 108 0.13 -2.14 -4.52
N ALA A 109 0.67 -1.01 -4.96
CA ALA A 109 -0.09 0.09 -5.51
C ALA A 109 0.23 0.27 -7.00
N VAL A 110 -0.82 0.55 -7.77
CA VAL A 110 -0.67 1.09 -9.12
C VAL A 110 -0.35 2.56 -8.95
N GLU A 111 0.83 2.98 -9.38
CA GLU A 111 1.30 4.35 -9.28
C GLU A 111 1.20 5.03 -10.66
N ILE A 112 0.61 6.21 -10.68
CA ILE A 112 0.53 7.05 -11.87
C ILE A 112 1.11 8.43 -11.56
N GLY A 113 1.97 8.92 -12.43
CA GLY A 113 2.43 10.29 -12.41
C GLY A 113 1.47 11.18 -13.17
N THR A 114 1.01 12.26 -12.55
CA THR A 114 0.21 13.30 -13.22
C THR A 114 0.88 14.66 -13.09
N ALA A 115 0.41 15.67 -13.82
CA ALA A 115 0.87 17.06 -13.61
C ALA A 115 0.64 17.56 -12.17
N GLU A 116 -0.28 16.96 -11.43
CA GLU A 116 -0.58 17.24 -10.02
C GLU A 116 0.27 16.39 -9.03
N GLY A 117 1.24 15.63 -9.53
CA GLY A 117 2.09 14.71 -8.78
C GLY A 117 1.71 13.24 -8.89
N GLU A 118 2.41 12.41 -8.13
CA GLU A 118 2.23 10.96 -8.04
C GLU A 118 0.94 10.61 -7.28
N LYS A 119 0.13 9.72 -7.85
CA LYS A 119 -1.12 9.25 -7.25
C LYS A 119 -1.11 7.72 -7.22
N GLN A 120 -1.75 7.15 -6.20
CA GLN A 120 -1.93 5.71 -6.02
C GLN A 120 -3.42 5.33 -6.16
N PRO A 121 -3.95 5.32 -7.40
CA PRO A 121 -5.36 5.07 -7.69
C PRO A 121 -5.89 3.74 -7.18
N ILE A 122 -5.06 2.70 -7.13
CA ILE A 122 -5.44 1.33 -6.76
C ILE A 122 -4.38 0.78 -5.83
N VAL A 123 -4.80 0.21 -4.70
CA VAL A 123 -3.93 -0.50 -3.76
C VAL A 123 -4.50 -1.89 -3.50
N SER A 124 -3.73 -2.93 -3.76
CA SER A 124 -4.12 -4.32 -3.62
C SER A 124 -3.10 -5.12 -2.80
N LYS A 125 -3.57 -6.17 -2.11
CA LYS A 125 -2.69 -7.15 -1.46
C LYS A 125 -2.08 -8.12 -2.47
N SER A 126 -2.70 -8.28 -3.64
CA SER A 126 -2.22 -9.16 -4.70
C SER A 126 -1.28 -8.42 -5.64
N ARG A 127 0.00 -8.84 -5.65
CA ARG A 127 0.99 -8.35 -6.62
C ARG A 127 0.55 -8.62 -8.05
N GLU A 128 -0.03 -9.80 -8.29
CA GLU A 128 -0.45 -10.24 -9.62
C GLU A 128 -1.54 -9.33 -10.19
N TYR A 129 -2.56 -9.00 -9.37
CA TYR A 129 -3.61 -8.08 -9.78
C TYR A 129 -3.06 -6.68 -10.06
N ALA A 130 -2.25 -6.11 -9.16
CA ALA A 130 -1.67 -4.79 -9.37
C ALA A 130 -0.76 -4.75 -10.62
N ALA A 131 0.03 -5.80 -10.85
CA ALA A 131 0.87 -5.93 -12.02
C ALA A 131 0.05 -6.06 -13.32
N LEU A 132 -1.05 -6.81 -13.31
CA LEU A 132 -1.95 -6.95 -14.45
C LEU A 132 -2.58 -5.61 -14.84
N VAL A 133 -3.02 -4.83 -13.85
CA VAL A 133 -3.57 -3.48 -14.07
C VAL A 133 -2.48 -2.56 -14.64
N VAL A 134 -1.28 -2.53 -14.06
CA VAL A 134 -0.14 -1.73 -14.57
C VAL A 134 0.20 -2.12 -16.00
N ALA A 135 0.26 -3.40 -16.33
CA ALA A 135 0.56 -3.88 -17.68
C ALA A 135 -0.51 -3.45 -18.69
N SER A 136 -1.78 -3.58 -18.30
CA SER A 136 -2.92 -3.16 -19.13
C SER A 136 -2.94 -1.65 -19.36
N LEU A 137 -2.63 -0.88 -18.31
CA LEU A 137 -2.57 0.58 -18.36
C LEU A 137 -1.38 1.08 -19.19
N LYS A 138 -0.18 0.49 -19.01
CA LYS A 138 1.00 0.77 -19.85
C LYS A 138 0.69 0.50 -21.33
N LYS A 139 0.03 -0.62 -21.64
CA LYS A 139 -0.36 -0.96 -23.02
C LYS A 139 -1.32 0.09 -23.62
N ALA A 140 -2.30 0.55 -22.84
CA ALA A 140 -3.22 1.61 -23.27
C ALA A 140 -2.50 2.95 -23.48
N TYR A 141 -1.65 3.35 -22.54
CA TYR A 141 -0.84 4.56 -22.62
C TYR A 141 0.09 4.59 -23.84
N TYR A 142 0.83 3.52 -24.11
CA TYR A 142 1.68 3.45 -25.30
C TYR A 142 0.88 3.52 -26.59
N ARG A 143 -0.29 2.85 -26.66
CA ARG A 143 -1.17 2.95 -27.82
C ARG A 143 -1.72 4.37 -28.02
N TYR A 144 -2.01 5.09 -26.94
CA TYR A 144 -2.47 6.47 -26.99
C TYR A 144 -1.39 7.42 -27.51
N THR A 145 -0.19 7.36 -26.90
CA THR A 145 0.96 8.20 -27.28
C THR A 145 1.45 7.94 -28.71
N ASP A 146 1.44 6.69 -29.17
CA ASP A 146 1.87 6.34 -30.53
C ASP A 146 0.90 6.87 -31.60
N LYS A 147 -0.42 6.75 -31.38
CA LYS A 147 -1.43 7.35 -32.27
C LYS A 147 -1.28 8.86 -32.44
N GLY A 148 -0.93 9.57 -31.36
CA GLY A 148 -0.65 11.01 -31.42
C GLY A 148 0.51 11.33 -32.37
N ARG A 149 1.58 10.53 -32.35
CA ARG A 149 2.75 10.71 -33.22
C ARG A 149 2.45 10.45 -34.70
N TYR A 150 1.62 9.46 -35.04
CA TYR A 150 1.28 9.19 -36.44
C TYR A 150 0.37 10.28 -37.04
N SER A 151 -0.60 10.80 -36.28
CA SER A 151 -1.51 11.84 -36.81
C SER A 151 -0.83 13.19 -37.08
N GLY A 152 0.27 13.48 -36.39
CA GLY A 152 1.07 14.69 -36.63
C GLY A 152 1.88 14.63 -37.92
N ARG A 153 2.28 13.43 -38.36
CA ARG A 153 3.17 13.25 -39.52
C ARG A 153 2.44 13.44 -40.86
N GLU A 154 1.18 13.04 -40.96
CA GLU A 154 0.35 13.22 -42.17
C GLU A 154 -0.02 14.69 -42.46
N ARG A 155 -0.06 15.54 -41.42
CA ARG A 155 -0.34 16.97 -41.59
C ARG A 155 0.83 17.76 -42.18
N VAL A 156 2.06 17.28 -42.00
CA VAL A 156 3.25 17.94 -42.53
C VAL A 156 3.38 17.69 -44.03
N THR A 157 3.14 16.46 -44.49
CA THR A 157 3.20 16.10 -45.92
C THR A 157 2.08 16.72 -46.75
N SER A 158 0.87 16.90 -46.18
CA SER A 158 -0.23 17.59 -46.88
C SER A 158 0.00 19.10 -47.03
N ARG A 159 0.77 19.74 -46.12
CA ARG A 159 1.14 21.16 -46.29
C ARG A 159 2.24 21.35 -47.33
N GLU A 160 3.15 20.40 -47.48
CA GLU A 160 4.22 20.48 -48.48
C GLU A 160 3.69 20.35 -49.91
N GLN A 161 2.64 19.54 -50.14
CA GLN A 161 2.05 19.40 -51.48
C GLN A 161 1.22 20.62 -51.93
N VAL A 162 0.76 21.47 -51.01
CA VAL A 162 -0.03 22.67 -51.35
C VAL A 162 0.86 23.87 -51.71
N VAL A 163 2.17 23.82 -51.42
CA VAL A 163 3.11 24.92 -51.69
C VAL A 163 3.84 24.75 -53.03
N ILE A 164 3.68 23.61 -53.70
CA ILE A 164 4.33 23.28 -54.99
C ILE A 164 3.30 23.27 -56.15
N SER A 165 2.20 24.01 -56.02
CA SER A 165 1.18 24.21 -57.07
C SER A 165 0.86 25.69 -57.20
#